data_AF-A0A4Q6FYH7-F1
#
_entry.id   AF-A0A4Q6FYH7-F1
#
_cell.length_a   1.000
_cell.length_b   1.000
_cell.length_c   1.000
_cell.angle_alpha   90.00
_cell.angle_beta   90.00
_cell.angle_gamma   90.00
#
_symmetry.space_group_name_H-M   'P 1'
#
loop_
_entity.id
_entity.type
_entity.pdbx_description
1 polymer ?
#
loop_
_entity_poly.entity_id
_entity_poly.type
_entity_poly.pdbx_seq_one_letter_code
_entity_poly.pdbx_strand_id
1 'polypeptide(L)'
;MTAAPAYPASWYAASASTLPRQPLLQGRIDADVCILGAGYTGLSAALELAEAGYSVVVLEAERIGWGASGRNGGQAIAGFGCGEAKLEALVGFDDARRMF
;
A
#
# COMPACT_ATOMS: atom_id res chain seq x y z
N MET A 1 2.03 -26.86 4.14
CA MET A 1 1.22 -25.68 4.48
C MET A 1 1.95 -24.93 5.59
N THR A 2 2.67 -23.88 5.25
CA THR A 2 3.27 -22.99 6.25
C THR A 2 2.16 -22.08 6.78
N ALA A 3 2.16 -21.81 8.09
CA ALA A 3 1.24 -20.84 8.67
C ALA A 3 1.42 -19.50 7.95
N ALA A 4 0.32 -18.91 7.47
CA ALA A 4 0.39 -17.59 6.85
C ALA A 4 1.00 -16.60 7.84
N PRO A 5 1.91 -15.72 7.41
CA PRO A 5 2.62 -14.85 8.32
C PRO A 5 1.63 -13.91 9.01
N ALA A 6 1.74 -13.84 10.34
CA ALA A 6 0.94 -12.95 11.17
C ALA A 6 1.66 -11.60 11.30
N TYR A 7 0.90 -10.52 11.45
CA TYR A 7 1.49 -9.22 11.76
C TYR A 7 2.32 -9.30 13.06
N PRO A 8 3.40 -8.51 13.19
CA PRO A 8 4.13 -8.40 14.43
C PRO A 8 3.20 -8.05 15.59
N ALA A 9 3.42 -8.68 16.75
CA ALA A 9 2.67 -8.40 17.96
C ALA A 9 2.79 -6.91 18.31
N SER A 10 1.69 -6.18 18.20
CA SER A 10 1.62 -4.73 18.42
C SER A 10 0.21 -4.35 18.84
N TRP A 11 0.07 -3.20 19.50
CA TRP A 11 -1.25 -2.66 19.83
C TRP A 11 -2.12 -2.50 18.59
N TYR A 12 -1.56 -2.01 17.48
CA TYR A 12 -2.27 -1.84 16.21
C TYR A 12 -2.77 -3.17 15.63
N ALA A 13 -1.94 -4.22 15.63
CA ALA A 13 -2.36 -5.53 15.14
C ALA A 13 -3.43 -6.17 16.03
N ALA A 14 -3.40 -5.91 17.34
CA ALA A 14 -4.37 -6.44 18.30
C ALA A 14 -5.69 -5.66 18.31
N SER A 15 -5.67 -4.35 18.03
CA SER A 15 -6.87 -3.49 18.02
C SER A 15 -7.57 -3.41 16.67
N ALA A 16 -6.90 -3.80 15.58
CA ALA A 16 -7.47 -3.80 14.24
C ALA A 16 -8.54 -4.89 14.06
N SER A 17 -9.58 -4.58 13.28
CA SER A 17 -10.54 -5.57 12.82
C SER A 17 -9.87 -6.59 11.92
N THR A 18 -10.21 -7.87 12.09
CA THR A 18 -9.69 -8.93 11.23
C THR A 18 -10.35 -8.84 9.85
N LEU A 19 -9.55 -8.60 8.82
CA LEU A 19 -10.01 -8.69 7.44
C LEU A 19 -10.23 -10.16 7.04
N PRO A 20 -11.23 -10.45 6.18
CA PRO A 20 -11.38 -11.78 5.60
C PRO A 20 -10.12 -12.19 4.83
N ARG A 21 -9.96 -13.50 4.63
CA ARG A 21 -8.91 -14.04 3.76
C ARG A 21 -9.39 -14.00 2.32
N GLN A 22 -8.47 -13.61 1.44
CA GLN A 22 -8.76 -13.49 0.02
C GLN A 22 -8.47 -14.85 -0.62
N PRO A 23 -9.30 -15.30 -1.57
CA PRO A 23 -9.04 -16.56 -2.25
C PRO A 23 -7.70 -16.49 -2.98
N LEU A 24 -6.96 -17.59 -2.98
CA LEU A 24 -5.77 -17.71 -3.81
C LEU A 24 -6.19 -17.66 -5.28
N LEU A 25 -5.41 -16.98 -6.12
CA LEU A 25 -5.60 -17.00 -7.56
C LEU A 25 -5.57 -18.45 -8.07
N GLN A 26 -6.64 -18.86 -8.75
CA GLN A 26 -6.75 -20.15 -9.40
C GLN A 26 -6.84 -19.96 -10.91
N GLY A 27 -5.99 -20.65 -11.66
CA GLY A 27 -6.01 -20.61 -13.12
C GLY A 27 -5.71 -19.22 -13.71
N ARG A 28 -6.31 -18.95 -14.87
CA ARG A 28 -6.12 -17.72 -15.63
C ARG A 28 -7.34 -16.81 -15.44
N ILE A 29 -7.09 -15.55 -15.13
CA ILE A 29 -8.11 -14.49 -15.09
C ILE A 29 -7.74 -13.44 -16.13
N ASP A 30 -8.71 -13.06 -16.95
CA ASP A 30 -8.60 -11.94 -17.89
C ASP A 30 -9.23 -10.70 -17.23
N ALA A 31 -8.55 -9.55 -17.33
CA ALA A 31 -8.99 -8.26 -16.79
C ALA A 31 -8.38 -7.11 -17.62
N ASP A 32 -9.00 -5.94 -17.59
CA ASP A 32 -8.47 -4.75 -18.25
C ASP A 32 -7.19 -4.25 -17.57
N VAL A 33 -7.15 -4.34 -16.23
CA VAL A 33 -5.99 -3.93 -15.43
C VAL A 33 -5.67 -4.96 -14.35
N CYS A 34 -4.39 -5.33 -14.25
CA CYS A 34 -3.84 -6.10 -13.14
C CYS A 34 -2.93 -5.22 -12.27
N ILE A 35 -3.25 -5.14 -10.99
CA ILE A 35 -2.48 -4.38 -9.98
C ILE A 35 -1.74 -5.38 -9.09
N LEU A 36 -0.43 -5.19 -8.97
CA LEU A 36 0.42 -5.97 -8.08
C LEU A 36 0.69 -5.18 -6.79
N GLY A 37 0.16 -5.69 -5.68
CA GLY A 37 0.31 -5.14 -4.34
C GLY A 37 -1.00 -4.55 -3.79
N ALA A 38 -1.46 -5.07 -2.66
CA ALA A 38 -2.67 -4.60 -1.96
C ALA A 38 -2.32 -3.63 -0.81
N GLY A 39 -1.42 -2.68 -1.06
CA GLY A 39 -1.16 -1.52 -0.19
C GLY A 39 -2.09 -0.34 -0.51
N TYR A 40 -1.90 0.81 0.14
CA TYR A 40 -2.75 1.99 -0.07
C TYR A 40 -2.80 2.41 -1.53
N THR A 41 -1.64 2.61 -2.17
CA THR A 41 -1.58 3.06 -3.57
C THR A 41 -2.25 2.06 -4.51
N GLY A 42 -2.01 0.76 -4.33
CA GLY A 42 -2.62 -0.27 -5.19
C GLY A 42 -4.13 -0.37 -5.02
N LEU A 43 -4.63 -0.30 -3.79
CA LEU A 43 -6.07 -0.34 -3.51
C LEU A 43 -6.78 0.94 -3.96
N SER A 44 -6.17 2.11 -3.77
CA SER A 44 -6.70 3.36 -4.30
C SER A 44 -6.75 3.34 -5.83
N ALA A 45 -5.69 2.90 -6.51
CA ALA A 45 -5.73 2.76 -7.96
C ALA A 45 -6.82 1.77 -8.41
N ALA A 46 -6.98 0.66 -7.68
CA ALA A 46 -8.00 -0.35 -8.00
C ALA A 46 -9.42 0.19 -7.86
N LEU A 47 -9.68 0.97 -6.80
CA LEU A 47 -10.97 1.59 -6.55
C LEU A 47 -11.33 2.55 -7.68
N GLU A 48 -10.47 3.51 -7.97
CA GLU A 48 -10.69 4.53 -9.00
C GLU A 48 -10.88 3.90 -10.40
N LEU A 49 -10.11 2.87 -10.74
CA LEU A 49 -10.26 2.16 -12.02
C LEU A 49 -11.56 1.35 -12.07
N ALA A 50 -11.93 0.68 -10.99
CA ALA A 50 -13.20 -0.05 -10.92
C ALA A 50 -14.41 0.89 -11.03
N GLU A 51 -14.36 2.05 -10.35
CA GLU A 51 -15.39 3.09 -10.44
C GLU A 51 -15.48 3.71 -11.83
N ALA A 52 -14.36 3.78 -12.56
CA ALA A 52 -14.33 4.18 -13.97
C ALA A 52 -14.83 3.08 -14.93
N GLY A 53 -15.24 1.91 -14.43
CA GLY A 53 -15.86 0.83 -15.20
C GLY A 53 -14.89 -0.22 -15.75
N TYR A 54 -13.62 -0.18 -15.36
CA TYR A 54 -12.65 -1.22 -15.75
C TYR A 54 -12.85 -2.50 -14.93
N SER A 55 -12.63 -3.65 -15.55
CA SER A 55 -12.41 -4.90 -14.83
C SER A 55 -10.98 -4.90 -14.25
N VAL A 56 -10.88 -4.95 -12.92
CA VAL A 56 -9.61 -4.83 -12.21
C VAL A 56 -9.35 -6.07 -11.36
N VAL A 57 -8.14 -6.60 -11.44
CA VAL A 57 -7.63 -7.66 -10.57
C VAL A 57 -6.49 -7.13 -9.72
N VAL A 58 -6.59 -7.28 -8.40
CA VAL A 58 -5.51 -6.98 -7.46
C VAL A 58 -4.89 -8.28 -6.97
N LEU A 59 -3.58 -8.42 -7.13
CA LEU A 59 -2.81 -9.56 -6.62
C LEU A 59 -1.88 -9.11 -5.50
N GLU A 60 -1.90 -9.84 -4.40
CA GLU A 60 -1.04 -9.62 -3.25
C GLU A 60 -0.37 -10.94 -2.87
N ALA A 61 0.92 -10.91 -2.61
CA ALA A 61 1.69 -12.10 -2.26
C ALA A 61 1.30 -12.62 -0.86
N GLU A 62 0.88 -11.73 0.03
CA GLU A 62 0.55 -12.04 1.42
C GLU A 62 -0.92 -11.79 1.74
N ARG A 63 -1.21 -10.67 2.42
CA ARG A 63 -2.57 -10.23 2.76
C ARG A 63 -2.72 -8.75 2.44
N ILE A 64 -3.96 -8.32 2.27
CA ILE A 64 -4.30 -6.90 2.13
C ILE A 64 -3.63 -6.09 3.25
N GLY A 65 -2.88 -5.06 2.86
CA GLY A 65 -2.17 -4.17 3.77
C GLY A 65 -0.88 -4.73 4.37
N TRP A 66 -0.37 -5.89 3.95
CA TRP A 66 0.77 -6.55 4.62
C TRP A 66 2.02 -5.68 4.80
N GLY A 67 2.31 -4.84 3.80
CA GLY A 67 3.46 -3.95 3.78
C GLY A 67 3.36 -2.75 4.73
N ALA A 68 3.98 -1.64 4.32
CA ALA A 68 3.98 -0.41 5.11
C ALA A 68 2.57 0.17 5.33
N SER A 69 1.64 -0.06 4.39
CA SER A 69 0.30 0.53 4.41
C SER A 69 -0.62 -0.01 5.52
N GLY A 70 -0.47 -1.26 5.97
CA GLY A 70 -1.24 -1.81 7.09
C GLY A 70 -0.47 -1.90 8.40
N ARG A 71 0.85 -1.69 8.37
CA ARG A 71 1.74 -1.72 9.56
C ARG A 71 2.17 -0.33 10.03
N ASN A 72 1.41 0.71 9.72
CA ASN A 72 1.64 2.07 10.21
C ASN A 72 0.62 2.44 11.31
N GLY A 73 0.92 3.48 12.07
CA GLY A 73 0.05 3.98 13.15
C GLY A 73 -1.11 4.87 12.69
N GLY A 74 -1.42 4.93 11.38
CA GLY A 74 -2.49 5.76 10.82
C GLY A 74 -2.16 7.25 10.73
N GLN A 75 -0.89 7.62 10.84
CA GLN A 75 -0.47 9.03 10.80
C GLN A 75 -0.37 9.53 9.37
N ALA A 76 -1.19 10.52 9.03
CA ALA A 76 -1.00 11.36 7.86
C ALA A 76 -0.35 12.66 8.31
N ILE A 77 0.92 12.84 7.95
CA ILE A 77 1.71 14.03 8.32
C ILE A 77 2.03 14.84 7.07
N ALA A 78 1.93 16.16 7.18
CA ALA A 78 2.45 17.06 6.17
C ALA A 78 3.98 17.15 6.34
N GLY A 79 4.72 16.97 5.24
CA GLY A 79 6.17 17.04 5.23
C GLY A 79 6.80 15.95 4.36
N PHE A 80 8.12 15.86 4.41
CA PHE A 80 8.89 14.93 3.59
C PHE A 80 9.38 13.74 4.41
N GLY A 81 9.37 12.56 3.80
CA GLY A 81 9.91 11.33 4.40
C GLY A 81 11.45 11.28 4.46
N CYS A 82 12.12 12.41 4.27
CA CYS A 82 13.57 12.53 4.28
C CYS A 82 14.02 13.91 4.75
N GLY A 83 15.27 14.01 5.21
CA GLY A 83 15.88 15.27 5.62
C GLY A 83 16.28 16.17 4.44
N GLU A 84 16.60 17.42 4.78
CA GLU A 84 16.94 18.51 3.86
C GLU A 84 18.02 18.13 2.85
N ALA A 85 19.13 17.52 3.28
CA ALA A 85 20.22 17.14 2.39
C ALA A 85 19.79 16.17 1.27
N LYS A 86 18.84 15.27 1.55
CA LYS A 86 18.31 14.35 0.53
C LYS A 86 17.36 15.08 -0.42
N LEU A 87 16.57 16.02 0.07
CA LEU A 87 15.72 16.86 -0.77
C LEU A 87 16.56 17.72 -1.71
N GLU A 88 17.58 18.41 -1.19
CA GLU A 88 18.51 19.21 -1.99
C GLU A 88 19.19 18.38 -3.08
N ALA A 89 19.62 17.16 -2.78
CA ALA A 89 20.21 16.28 -3.79
C ALA A 89 19.22 15.87 -4.90
N LEU A 90 17.91 15.85 -4.63
CA LEU A 90 16.87 15.45 -5.58
C LEU A 90 16.37 16.60 -6.45
N VAL A 91 16.24 17.80 -5.88
CA VAL A 91 15.60 18.95 -6.55
C VAL A 91 16.48 20.20 -6.65
N GLY A 92 17.67 20.19 -6.05
CA GLY A 92 18.57 21.34 -5.99
C GLY A 92 18.24 22.29 -4.82
N PHE A 93 19.21 23.14 -4.48
CA PHE A 93 19.13 24.02 -3.31
C PHE A 93 17.93 24.99 -3.36
N ASP A 94 17.75 25.69 -4.49
CA ASP A 94 16.72 26.72 -4.60
C ASP A 94 15.30 26.15 -4.47
N ASP A 95 15.04 24.98 -5.06
CA ASP A 95 13.74 24.32 -4.96
C ASP A 95 13.55 23.61 -3.62
N ALA A 96 14.60 23.02 -3.04
CA ALA A 96 14.54 22.47 -1.70
C ALA A 96 14.23 23.55 -0.65
N ARG A 97 14.77 24.76 -0.82
CA ARG A 97 14.50 25.91 0.07
C ARG A 97 13.06 26.41 0.00
N ARG A 98 12.35 26.21 -1.11
CA ARG A 98 10.94 26.59 -1.27
C ARG A 98 9.98 25.60 -0.61
N MET A 99 10.47 24.40 -0.28
CA MET A 99 9.69 23.31 0.29
C MET A 99 9.58 23.37 1.82
N PHE A 100 10.31 24.29 2.48
CA PHE A 100 10.27 24.56 3.91
C PHE A 100 9.92 26.04 4.16
#